data_AF-A0A6L9JLZ7-F1
#
_entry.id   AF-A0A6L9JLZ7-F1
#
_cell.length_a   1.000
_cell.length_b   1.000
_cell.length_c   1.000
_cell.angle_alpha   90.00
_cell.angle_beta   90.00
_cell.angle_gamma   90.00
#
_symmetry.space_group_name_H-M   'P 1'
#
loop_
_entity.id
_entity.type
_entity.pdbx_description
1 polymer ?
#
loop_
_entity_poly.entity_id
_entity_poly.type
_entity_poly.pdbx_seq_one_letter_code
_entity_poly.pdbx_strand_id
1 'polypeptide(L)'
;MPRPISATIHLDALENNLAIIRNKVGNSKIWAVVKANAYGHGLHCIWRSLDQADGFALLDFHEAILLREQGWQGAILLLEGFFKPEDLPIIDEYQLTTVVHSHWQLEAIEAANLSKPINIYLKLNSGMNRLGFPADQYSAVLSLARGIRQIGQITLMSHFANADKDNKEISVTEQLNVIHSVSQGLDISQCLANSAASLWYPQTHRDWVRPGIVLYGASPSGKWKDIADIGLKAVMSLQSEIIAIQNLKAGDKIGYGSEYTAPGPMRVGTVACGYADGYPRCAMTGTPIIVDGVRTQVLGTVSMDMLSVDLTPCPQAQIGSPVELWGQNLPVDDVAESSGTIGYELLCALANRVPVSIPYGF
;
A
#
# COMPACT_ATOMS: atom_id res chain seq x y z
N MET A 1 20.09 -3.77 -25.49
CA MET A 1 19.20 -2.60 -25.44
C MET A 1 18.18 -2.87 -24.34
N PRO A 2 18.10 -2.06 -23.28
CA PRO A 2 17.07 -2.27 -22.27
C PRO A 2 15.69 -2.08 -22.90
N ARG A 3 14.71 -2.85 -22.41
CA ARG A 3 13.30 -2.70 -22.79
C ARG A 3 12.83 -1.29 -22.39
N PRO A 4 12.07 -0.55 -23.23
CA PRO A 4 11.61 0.81 -22.89
C PRO A 4 10.44 0.75 -21.91
N ILE A 5 10.75 0.42 -20.66
CA ILE A 5 9.83 0.41 -19.52
C ILE A 5 10.61 0.83 -18.28
N SER A 6 9.98 1.64 -17.42
CA SER A 6 10.59 2.11 -16.17
C SER A 6 9.53 2.53 -15.17
N ALA A 7 9.84 2.37 -13.88
CA ALA A 7 9.08 2.94 -12.78
C ALA A 7 9.87 4.08 -12.13
N THR A 8 9.31 5.27 -12.11
CA THR A 8 9.91 6.46 -11.50
C THR A 8 9.29 6.70 -10.13
N ILE A 9 10.12 6.84 -9.08
CA ILE A 9 9.70 7.06 -7.69
C ILE A 9 9.98 8.52 -7.28
N HIS A 10 8.92 9.30 -7.09
CA HIS A 10 8.96 10.73 -6.77
C HIS A 10 9.02 10.94 -5.25
N LEU A 11 10.21 11.17 -4.71
CA LEU A 11 10.42 11.33 -3.26
C LEU A 11 9.74 12.58 -2.68
N ASP A 12 9.67 13.66 -3.45
CA ASP A 12 8.96 14.89 -3.09
C ASP A 12 7.44 14.67 -2.93
N ALA A 13 6.86 13.79 -3.76
CA ALA A 13 5.46 13.37 -3.62
C ALA A 13 5.24 12.60 -2.32
N LEU A 14 6.18 11.72 -1.95
CA LEU A 14 6.11 10.95 -0.71
C LEU A 14 6.19 11.86 0.54
N GLU A 15 7.12 12.81 0.54
CA GLU A 15 7.27 13.83 1.60
C GLU A 15 6.02 14.70 1.71
N ASN A 16 5.48 15.17 0.58
CA ASN A 16 4.22 15.90 0.52
C ASN A 16 3.06 15.10 1.15
N ASN A 17 2.93 13.82 0.78
CA ASN A 17 1.86 12.98 1.29
C ASN A 17 1.98 12.75 2.80
N LEU A 18 3.20 12.50 3.30
CA LEU A 18 3.45 12.38 4.74
C LEU A 18 3.07 13.68 5.48
N ALA A 19 3.44 14.84 4.95
CA ALA A 19 3.10 16.15 5.53
C ALA A 19 1.58 16.39 5.57
N ILE A 20 0.86 16.05 4.49
CA ILE A 20 -0.61 16.11 4.44
C ILE A 20 -1.22 15.22 5.53
N ILE A 21 -0.74 13.99 5.66
CA ILE A 21 -1.25 13.07 6.69
C ILE A 21 -0.93 13.59 8.10
N ARG A 22 0.27 14.10 8.35
CA ARG A 22 0.64 14.73 9.63
C ARG A 22 -0.32 15.85 10.01
N ASN A 23 -0.59 16.76 9.07
CA ASN A 23 -1.54 17.85 9.31
C ASN A 23 -2.95 17.34 9.62
N LYS A 24 -3.36 16.23 8.99
CA LYS A 24 -4.70 15.66 9.17
C LYS A 24 -4.88 14.94 10.49
N VAL A 25 -3.82 14.30 11.01
CA VAL A 25 -3.88 13.51 12.27
C VAL A 25 -3.38 14.29 13.49
N GLY A 26 -2.85 15.50 13.29
CA GLY A 26 -2.41 16.40 14.36
C GLY A 26 -1.31 15.78 15.23
N ASN A 27 -1.60 15.62 16.52
CA ASN A 27 -0.64 15.14 17.52
C ASN A 27 -0.48 13.62 17.55
N SER A 28 -1.29 12.86 16.81
CA SER A 28 -1.13 11.42 16.73
C SER A 28 0.21 11.07 16.10
N LYS A 29 0.89 10.08 16.67
CA LYS A 29 2.13 9.54 16.11
C LYS A 29 1.85 8.71 14.86
N ILE A 30 2.77 8.71 13.90
CA ILE A 30 2.61 8.06 12.61
C ILE A 30 3.53 6.85 12.51
N TRP A 31 2.92 5.68 12.33
CA TRP A 31 3.58 4.53 11.74
C TRP A 31 3.49 4.62 10.22
N ALA A 32 4.59 4.94 9.54
CA ALA A 32 4.67 4.84 8.09
C ALA A 32 4.65 3.36 7.68
N VAL A 33 3.56 2.91 7.05
CA VAL A 33 3.40 1.50 6.69
C VAL A 33 4.13 1.21 5.37
N VAL A 34 5.18 0.40 5.45
CA VAL A 34 6.14 0.15 4.36
C VAL A 34 6.32 -1.32 4.00
N LYS A 35 5.39 -2.19 4.44
CA LYS A 35 5.39 -3.61 4.07
C LYS A 35 5.32 -3.83 2.55
N ALA A 36 5.69 -5.03 2.11
CA ALA A 36 5.69 -5.44 0.70
C ALA A 36 6.57 -4.51 -0.16
N ASN A 37 7.82 -4.30 0.29
CA ASN A 37 8.79 -3.43 -0.34
C ASN A 37 8.27 -2.00 -0.54
N ALA A 38 7.68 -1.43 0.52
CA ALA A 38 6.99 -0.16 0.49
C ALA A 38 5.91 -0.07 -0.61
N TYR A 39 5.00 -1.06 -0.64
CA TYR A 39 3.93 -1.13 -1.63
C TYR A 39 4.47 -1.08 -3.07
N GLY A 40 5.60 -1.77 -3.31
CA GLY A 40 6.30 -1.80 -4.60
C GLY A 40 7.21 -0.60 -4.91
N HIS A 41 7.33 0.39 -4.03
CA HIS A 41 8.14 1.60 -4.26
C HIS A 41 9.63 1.43 -3.91
N GLY A 42 10.01 0.32 -3.29
CA GLY A 42 11.39 0.08 -2.89
C GLY A 42 11.72 0.69 -1.53
N LEU A 43 11.67 -0.07 -0.44
CA LEU A 43 11.94 0.46 0.91
C LEU A 43 13.31 1.14 0.99
N HIS A 44 14.33 0.51 0.40
CA HIS A 44 15.70 1.05 0.37
C HIS A 44 15.81 2.42 -0.31
N CYS A 45 14.92 2.70 -1.27
CA CYS A 45 14.87 3.97 -2.01
C CYS A 45 14.21 5.08 -1.19
N ILE A 46 13.18 4.74 -0.42
CA ILE A 46 12.21 5.74 0.05
C ILE A 46 12.32 6.10 1.53
N TRP A 47 12.95 5.26 2.37
CA TRP A 47 12.79 5.38 3.82
C TRP A 47 13.29 6.72 4.37
N ARG A 48 14.33 7.32 3.76
CA ARG A 48 14.86 8.62 4.19
C ARG A 48 13.88 9.76 3.99
N SER A 49 13.04 9.71 2.96
CA SER A 49 11.96 10.68 2.71
C SER A 49 10.77 10.52 3.64
N LEU A 50 10.80 9.53 4.54
CA LEU A 50 9.81 9.31 5.60
C LEU A 50 10.38 9.58 7.00
N ASP A 51 11.48 10.33 7.11
CA ASP A 51 12.15 10.61 8.39
C ASP A 51 11.28 11.38 9.41
N GLN A 52 10.28 12.13 8.94
CA GLN A 52 9.29 12.82 9.76
C GLN A 52 8.19 11.90 10.33
N ALA A 53 8.20 10.61 9.98
CA ALA A 53 7.35 9.62 10.63
C ALA A 53 7.92 9.26 12.02
N ASP A 54 7.05 8.91 12.96
CA ASP A 54 7.47 8.52 14.32
C ASP A 54 8.06 7.09 14.35
N GLY A 55 7.76 6.28 13.33
CA GLY A 55 8.21 4.91 13.21
C GLY A 55 7.80 4.27 11.88
N PHE A 56 8.42 3.14 11.55
CA PHE A 56 8.03 2.30 10.41
C PHE A 56 7.22 1.09 10.85
N ALA A 57 6.21 0.72 10.08
CA ALA A 57 5.44 -0.50 10.29
C ALA A 57 5.52 -1.42 9.08
N LEU A 58 5.92 -2.67 9.32
CA LEU A 58 6.25 -3.64 8.28
C LEU A 58 5.92 -5.07 8.72
N LEU A 59 6.29 -6.06 7.91
CA LEU A 59 6.09 -7.47 8.22
C LEU A 59 7.39 -8.28 8.24
N ASP A 60 8.36 -7.94 7.38
CA ASP A 60 9.51 -8.77 7.10
C ASP A 60 10.75 -8.37 7.91
N PHE A 61 11.46 -9.34 8.50
CA PHE A 61 12.68 -9.06 9.24
C PHE A 61 13.80 -8.48 8.37
N HIS A 62 13.94 -8.90 7.11
CA HIS A 62 14.91 -8.32 6.20
C HIS A 62 14.66 -6.82 5.99
N GLU A 63 13.41 -6.38 5.92
CA GLU A 63 13.04 -4.97 5.82
C GLU A 63 13.39 -4.20 7.12
N ALA A 64 13.13 -4.80 8.28
CA ALA A 64 13.49 -4.20 9.58
C ALA A 64 15.01 -4.08 9.78
N ILE A 65 15.74 -5.15 9.46
CA ILE A 65 17.20 -5.20 9.54
C ILE A 65 17.80 -4.18 8.58
N LEU A 66 17.31 -4.12 7.34
CA LEU A 66 17.72 -3.11 6.37
C LEU A 66 17.58 -1.70 6.94
N LEU A 67 16.42 -1.36 7.54
CA LEU A 67 16.24 -0.03 8.14
C LEU A 67 17.29 0.25 9.22
N ARG A 68 17.56 -0.71 10.10
CA ARG A 68 18.55 -0.58 11.18
C ARG A 68 19.97 -0.41 10.65
N GLU A 69 20.38 -1.27 9.72
CA GLU A 69 21.70 -1.23 9.09
C GLU A 69 21.91 0.05 8.24
N GLN A 70 20.84 0.57 7.65
CA GLN A 70 20.86 1.85 6.91
C GLN A 70 20.77 3.08 7.82
N GLY A 71 20.67 2.88 9.14
CA GLY A 71 20.83 3.93 10.16
C GLY A 71 19.54 4.40 10.84
N TRP A 72 18.37 3.83 10.53
CA TRP A 72 17.13 4.19 11.22
C TRP A 72 17.19 3.81 12.70
N GLN A 73 17.15 4.82 13.59
CA GLN A 73 17.13 4.64 15.04
C GLN A 73 15.72 4.71 15.64
N GLY A 74 14.72 5.13 14.87
CA GLY A 74 13.34 5.25 15.33
C GLY A 74 12.65 3.90 15.55
N ALA A 75 11.38 3.93 15.94
CA ALA A 75 10.65 2.72 16.25
C ALA A 75 10.35 1.91 14.96
N ILE A 76 10.30 0.58 15.07
CA ILE A 76 9.87 -0.34 14.00
C ILE A 76 8.83 -1.31 14.58
N LEU A 77 7.69 -1.45 13.92
CA LEU A 77 6.56 -2.27 14.34
C LEU A 77 6.31 -3.43 13.35
N LEU A 78 6.28 -4.66 13.88
CA LEU A 78 5.86 -5.86 13.16
C LEU A 78 4.33 -6.01 13.24
N LEU A 79 3.62 -5.76 12.13
CA LEU A 79 2.15 -5.65 12.10
C LEU A 79 1.39 -6.98 12.31
N GLU A 80 2.04 -8.10 12.04
CA GLU A 80 1.52 -9.47 12.24
C GLU A 80 2.18 -10.19 13.41
N GLY A 81 3.09 -9.51 14.10
CA GLY A 81 3.89 -10.06 15.17
C GLY A 81 5.04 -10.91 14.65
N PHE A 82 5.39 -11.95 15.42
CA PHE A 82 6.32 -13.00 15.02
C PHE A 82 5.56 -14.31 14.75
N PHE A 83 6.23 -15.23 14.06
CA PHE A 83 5.62 -16.47 13.57
C PHE A 83 6.09 -17.71 14.32
N LYS A 84 7.19 -17.63 15.05
CA LYS A 84 7.73 -18.70 15.90
C LYS A 84 8.56 -18.15 17.07
N PRO A 85 8.72 -18.87 18.19
CA PRO A 85 9.50 -18.39 19.34
C PRO A 85 10.95 -18.02 19.00
N GLU A 86 11.55 -18.67 18.00
CA GLU A 86 12.93 -18.43 17.56
C GLU A 86 13.12 -17.07 16.87
N ASP A 87 12.03 -16.35 16.59
CA ASP A 87 12.08 -14.99 16.06
C ASP A 87 12.35 -13.94 17.16
N LEU A 88 12.10 -14.27 18.43
CA LEU A 88 12.22 -13.34 19.56
C LEU A 88 13.65 -12.81 19.79
N PRO A 89 14.73 -13.59 19.61
CA PRO A 89 16.10 -13.06 19.64
C PRO A 89 16.34 -11.95 18.61
N ILE A 90 15.77 -12.06 17.40
CA ILE A 90 15.90 -11.03 16.36
C ILE A 90 15.12 -9.77 16.77
N ILE A 91 13.92 -9.94 17.33
CA ILE A 91 13.12 -8.83 17.86
C ILE A 91 13.89 -8.07 18.95
N ASP A 92 14.56 -8.79 19.85
CA ASP A 92 15.37 -8.20 20.93
C ASP A 92 16.61 -7.48 20.39
N GLU A 93 17.40 -8.16 19.55
CA GLU A 93 18.62 -7.64 18.93
C GLU A 93 18.38 -6.33 18.17
N TYR A 94 17.36 -6.31 17.30
CA TYR A 94 17.02 -5.14 16.49
C TYR A 94 16.03 -4.18 17.17
N GLN A 95 15.68 -4.45 18.43
CA GLN A 95 14.81 -3.61 19.26
C GLN A 95 13.48 -3.31 18.57
N LEU A 96 12.83 -4.35 18.06
CA LEU A 96 11.58 -4.27 17.32
C LEU A 96 10.40 -4.25 18.29
N THR A 97 9.36 -3.51 17.92
CA THR A 97 8.05 -3.59 18.55
C THR A 97 7.21 -4.62 17.82
N THR A 98 6.43 -5.44 18.53
CA THR A 98 5.68 -6.53 17.91
C THR A 98 4.19 -6.46 18.22
N VAL A 99 3.35 -6.75 17.23
CA VAL A 99 1.93 -7.04 17.50
C VAL A 99 1.83 -8.41 18.19
N VAL A 100 0.93 -8.50 19.17
CA VAL A 100 0.55 -9.75 19.84
C VAL A 100 -0.94 -9.95 19.66
N HIS A 101 -1.34 -11.06 19.04
CA HIS A 101 -2.72 -11.33 18.64
C HIS A 101 -3.21 -12.74 19.00
N SER A 102 -2.37 -13.56 19.66
CA SER A 102 -2.71 -14.90 20.11
C SER A 102 -1.99 -15.29 21.42
N HIS A 103 -2.56 -16.24 22.17
CA HIS A 103 -2.02 -16.69 23.46
C HIS A 103 -0.62 -17.31 23.34
N TRP A 104 -0.36 -18.07 22.27
CA TRP A 104 0.95 -18.69 22.07
C TRP A 104 2.08 -17.65 21.98
N GLN A 105 1.80 -16.44 21.48
CA GLN A 105 2.78 -15.36 21.42
C GLN A 105 3.09 -14.81 22.82
N LEU A 106 2.08 -14.73 23.71
CA LEU A 106 2.30 -14.34 25.11
C LEU A 106 3.15 -15.39 25.83
N GLU A 107 2.83 -16.68 25.67
CA GLU A 107 3.60 -17.81 26.23
C GLU A 107 5.04 -17.81 25.72
N ALA A 108 5.26 -17.57 24.42
CA ALA A 108 6.59 -17.48 23.84
C ALA A 108 7.41 -16.31 24.41
N ILE A 109 6.79 -15.13 24.59
CA ILE A 109 7.45 -13.96 25.19
C ILE A 109 7.78 -14.22 26.66
N GLU A 110 6.88 -14.84 27.42
CA GLU A 110 7.09 -15.19 28.83
C GLU A 110 8.27 -16.16 29.01
N ALA A 111 8.36 -17.16 28.15
CA ALA A 111 9.43 -18.16 28.15
C ALA A 111 10.78 -17.62 27.65
N ALA A 112 10.80 -16.50 26.93
CA ALA A 112 12.00 -15.97 26.32
C ALA A 112 12.94 -15.28 27.33
N ASN A 113 14.24 -15.37 27.04
CA ASN A 113 15.28 -14.62 27.73
C ASN A 113 15.72 -13.44 26.86
N LEU A 114 15.04 -12.30 27.01
CA LEU A 114 15.30 -11.08 26.26
C LEU A 114 16.22 -10.15 27.07
N SER A 115 17.08 -9.39 26.38
CA SER A 115 17.96 -8.41 27.00
C SER A 115 17.20 -7.28 27.70
N LYS A 116 16.02 -6.94 27.19
CA LYS A 116 15.09 -5.96 27.75
C LYS A 116 13.63 -6.32 27.45
N PRO A 117 12.67 -5.79 28.23
CA PRO A 117 11.26 -5.95 27.89
C PRO A 117 10.94 -5.35 26.52
N ILE A 118 10.17 -6.08 25.70
CA ILE A 118 9.75 -5.63 24.37
C ILE A 118 8.42 -4.90 24.44
N ASN A 119 8.28 -3.82 23.68
CA ASN A 119 7.00 -3.14 23.54
C ASN A 119 6.08 -3.94 22.63
N ILE A 120 4.80 -4.02 22.99
CA ILE A 120 3.81 -4.77 22.24
C ILE A 120 2.59 -3.94 21.86
N TYR A 121 1.99 -4.31 20.73
CA TYR A 121 0.67 -3.87 20.32
C TYR A 121 -0.30 -5.03 20.50
N LEU A 122 -1.06 -5.01 21.60
CA LEU A 122 -2.02 -6.07 21.95
C LEU A 122 -3.28 -5.91 21.11
N LYS A 123 -3.47 -6.82 20.15
CA LYS A 123 -4.46 -6.67 19.09
C LYS A 123 -5.83 -7.16 19.52
N LEU A 124 -6.81 -6.27 19.50
CA LEU A 124 -8.22 -6.56 19.65
C LEU A 124 -8.82 -6.93 18.29
N ASN A 125 -9.59 -8.00 18.23
CA ASN A 125 -10.52 -8.22 17.13
C ASN A 125 -11.83 -7.45 17.41
N SER A 126 -11.98 -6.28 16.78
CA SER A 126 -13.21 -5.48 16.90
C SER A 126 -14.26 -5.76 15.81
N GLY A 127 -14.09 -6.81 15.01
CA GLY A 127 -15.08 -7.22 14.00
C GLY A 127 -14.50 -7.66 12.65
N MET A 128 -13.22 -7.40 12.37
CA MET A 128 -12.60 -7.83 11.10
C MET A 128 -12.42 -9.35 11.01
N ASN A 129 -12.37 -10.05 12.17
CA ASN A 129 -12.29 -11.51 12.24
C ASN A 129 -11.10 -12.13 11.47
N ARG A 130 -9.94 -11.44 11.50
CA ARG A 130 -8.70 -11.91 10.88
C ARG A 130 -7.63 -12.25 11.92
N LEU A 131 -7.25 -11.28 12.75
CA LEU A 131 -6.29 -11.43 13.85
C LEU A 131 -6.77 -10.61 15.05
N GLY A 132 -6.40 -11.07 16.25
CA GLY A 132 -6.63 -10.35 17.51
C GLY A 132 -7.51 -11.12 18.47
N PHE A 133 -7.41 -10.76 19.75
CA PHE A 133 -8.18 -11.36 20.82
C PHE A 133 -9.65 -10.90 20.75
N PRO A 134 -10.61 -11.80 21.01
CA PRO A 134 -12.01 -11.45 21.18
C PRO A 134 -12.23 -10.42 22.29
N ALA A 135 -13.25 -9.57 22.14
CA ALA A 135 -13.52 -8.47 23.07
C ALA A 135 -13.86 -8.94 24.50
N ASP A 136 -14.58 -10.05 24.63
CA ASP A 136 -14.94 -10.70 25.90
C ASP A 136 -13.72 -11.26 26.66
N GLN A 137 -12.63 -11.56 25.95
CA GLN A 137 -11.38 -12.08 26.53
C GLN A 137 -10.34 -10.98 26.76
N TYR A 138 -10.50 -9.81 26.14
CA TYR A 138 -9.44 -8.80 26.06
C TYR A 138 -8.92 -8.32 27.41
N SER A 139 -9.83 -8.11 28.39
CA SER A 139 -9.44 -7.66 29.73
C SER A 139 -8.57 -8.69 30.48
N ALA A 140 -8.90 -9.99 30.36
CA ALA A 140 -8.11 -11.06 30.95
C ALA A 140 -6.74 -11.18 30.28
N VAL A 141 -6.70 -11.09 28.94
CA VAL A 141 -5.46 -11.13 28.15
C VAL A 141 -4.56 -9.93 28.46
N LEU A 142 -5.12 -8.73 28.59
CA LEU A 142 -4.36 -7.55 28.99
C LEU A 142 -3.75 -7.70 30.39
N SER A 143 -4.51 -8.27 31.32
CA SER A 143 -4.03 -8.54 32.68
C SER A 143 -2.90 -9.55 32.68
N LEU A 144 -3.00 -10.60 31.87
CA LEU A 144 -1.93 -11.57 31.65
C LEU A 144 -0.67 -10.90 31.06
N ALA A 145 -0.83 -10.12 29.99
CA ALA A 145 0.27 -9.44 29.32
C ALA A 145 1.01 -8.47 30.26
N ARG A 146 0.30 -7.76 31.15
CA ARG A 146 0.89 -6.88 32.17
C ARG A 146 1.71 -7.65 33.23
N GLY A 147 1.43 -8.94 33.44
CA GLY A 147 2.15 -9.80 34.38
C GLY A 147 3.45 -10.38 33.83
N ILE A 148 3.66 -10.36 32.51
CA ILE A 148 4.84 -10.95 31.86
C ILE A 148 6.01 -9.95 31.94
N ARG A 149 7.08 -10.33 32.65
CA ARG A 149 8.25 -9.45 32.88
C ARG A 149 8.98 -9.03 31.58
N GLN A 150 8.86 -9.83 30.52
CA GLN A 150 9.45 -9.57 29.21
C GLN A 150 8.63 -8.59 28.37
N ILE A 151 7.45 -8.15 28.83
CA ILE A 151 6.62 -7.16 28.14
C ILE A 151 6.82 -5.79 28.76
N GLY A 152 7.16 -4.82 27.91
CA GLY A 152 7.31 -3.41 28.26
C GLY A 152 5.99 -2.64 28.10
N GLN A 153 5.99 -1.60 27.27
CA GLN A 153 4.78 -0.83 26.99
C GLN A 153 3.78 -1.65 26.19
N ILE A 154 2.50 -1.57 26.57
CA ILE A 154 1.39 -2.21 25.87
C ILE A 154 0.53 -1.11 25.22
N THR A 155 0.32 -1.22 23.91
CA THR A 155 -0.62 -0.38 23.16
C THR A 155 -1.79 -1.22 22.66
N LEU A 156 -3.03 -0.77 22.84
CA LEU A 156 -4.19 -1.41 22.22
C LEU A 156 -4.15 -1.16 20.72
N MET A 157 -4.18 -2.24 19.93
CA MET A 157 -4.32 -2.14 18.47
C MET A 157 -5.65 -2.72 18.00
N SER A 158 -6.31 -2.05 17.06
CA SER A 158 -7.32 -2.70 16.21
C SER A 158 -7.16 -2.24 14.75
N HIS A 159 -7.95 -2.79 13.83
CA HIS A 159 -7.96 -2.42 12.42
C HIS A 159 -9.39 -2.37 11.88
N PHE A 160 -9.72 -1.28 11.17
CA PHE A 160 -11.04 -1.14 10.55
C PHE A 160 -11.17 -1.98 9.28
N ALA A 161 -12.30 -2.66 9.15
CA ALA A 161 -12.60 -3.56 8.04
C ALA A 161 -13.14 -2.81 6.81
N ASN A 162 -14.00 -1.80 7.03
CA ASN A 162 -14.72 -1.07 5.99
C ASN A 162 -14.64 0.46 6.19
N ALA A 163 -13.50 0.99 6.64
CA ALA A 163 -13.34 2.44 6.75
C ALA A 163 -13.35 3.15 5.39
N ASP A 164 -13.26 2.40 4.30
CA ASP A 164 -13.24 2.85 2.91
C ASP A 164 -14.58 2.71 2.19
N LYS A 165 -15.61 2.17 2.85
CA LYS A 165 -16.92 1.90 2.25
C LYS A 165 -18.04 2.41 3.14
N ASP A 166 -18.90 3.23 2.56
CA ASP A 166 -20.15 3.61 3.22
C ASP A 166 -21.11 2.41 3.33
N ASN A 167 -21.92 2.41 4.39
CA ASN A 167 -23.10 1.54 4.56
C ASN A 167 -22.82 0.03 4.43
N LYS A 168 -21.78 -0.47 5.10
CA LYS A 168 -21.55 -1.91 5.32
C LYS A 168 -22.04 -2.34 6.70
N GLU A 169 -22.31 -3.65 6.84
CA GLU A 169 -22.77 -4.28 8.09
C GLU A 169 -21.76 -4.17 9.25
N ILE A 170 -20.49 -3.89 8.96
CA ILE A 170 -19.47 -3.60 9.97
C ILE A 170 -18.92 -2.21 9.70
N SER A 171 -19.50 -1.22 10.36
CA SER A 171 -19.14 0.19 10.28
C SER A 171 -17.97 0.55 11.19
N VAL A 172 -17.32 1.68 10.91
CA VAL A 172 -16.30 2.27 11.81
C VAL A 172 -16.87 2.49 13.21
N THR A 173 -18.12 2.95 13.31
CA THR A 173 -18.81 3.21 14.58
C THR A 173 -19.00 1.93 15.41
N GLU A 174 -19.44 0.83 14.79
CA GLU A 174 -19.60 -0.44 15.50
C GLU A 174 -18.27 -0.98 16.02
N GLN A 175 -17.22 -0.94 15.19
CA GLN A 175 -15.88 -1.33 15.65
C GLN A 175 -15.37 -0.42 16.78
N LEU A 176 -15.65 0.89 16.72
CA LEU A 176 -15.32 1.83 17.80
C LEU A 176 -16.07 1.53 19.09
N ASN A 177 -17.34 1.14 19.02
CA ASN A 177 -18.12 0.75 20.20
C ASN A 177 -17.51 -0.48 20.89
N VAL A 178 -17.07 -1.48 20.13
CA VAL A 178 -16.36 -2.65 20.66
C VAL A 178 -15.01 -2.25 21.26
N ILE A 179 -14.26 -1.36 20.62
CA ILE A 179 -12.99 -0.86 21.15
C ILE A 179 -13.24 -0.08 22.46
N HIS A 180 -14.29 0.74 22.51
CA HIS A 180 -14.63 1.52 23.70
C HIS A 180 -15.03 0.62 24.86
N SER A 181 -15.84 -0.42 24.63
CA SER A 181 -16.31 -1.30 25.71
C SER A 181 -15.16 -2.02 26.44
N VAL A 182 -14.04 -2.28 25.76
CA VAL A 182 -12.87 -2.93 26.38
C VAL A 182 -11.80 -1.94 26.88
N SER A 183 -11.81 -0.69 26.40
CA SER A 183 -10.80 0.31 26.74
C SER A 183 -11.26 1.39 27.71
N GLN A 184 -12.56 1.47 27.99
CA GLN A 184 -13.12 2.44 28.91
C GLN A 184 -12.51 2.28 30.32
N GLY A 185 -11.94 3.36 30.84
CA GLY A 185 -11.29 3.37 32.16
C GLY A 185 -9.90 2.76 32.21
N LEU A 186 -9.37 2.28 31.07
CA LEU A 186 -7.98 1.83 30.97
C LEU A 186 -7.08 2.98 30.54
N ASP A 187 -6.02 3.22 31.31
CA ASP A 187 -4.90 4.05 30.88
C ASP A 187 -3.99 3.24 29.96
N ILE A 188 -4.32 3.22 28.66
CA ILE A 188 -3.59 2.49 27.63
C ILE A 188 -3.62 3.28 26.31
N SER A 189 -2.45 3.44 25.68
CA SER A 189 -2.35 4.04 24.35
C SER A 189 -3.11 3.21 23.31
N GLN A 190 -3.64 3.85 22.28
CA GLN A 190 -4.44 3.22 21.23
C GLN A 190 -3.89 3.49 19.83
N CYS A 191 -3.95 2.47 18.99
CA CYS A 191 -3.56 2.52 17.60
C CYS A 191 -4.62 1.89 16.71
N LEU A 192 -5.46 2.71 16.09
CA LEU A 192 -6.68 2.24 15.41
C LEU A 192 -6.67 2.55 13.91
N ALA A 193 -6.39 3.80 13.55
CA ALA A 193 -6.62 4.30 12.21
C ALA A 193 -5.64 3.70 11.18
N ASN A 194 -6.18 3.08 10.14
CA ASN A 194 -5.47 2.82 8.87
C ASN A 194 -5.56 4.04 7.94
N SER A 195 -5.15 3.92 6.68
CA SER A 195 -5.22 5.04 5.72
C SER A 195 -6.61 5.67 5.62
N ALA A 196 -7.66 4.88 5.41
CA ALA A 196 -9.04 5.35 5.29
C ALA A 196 -9.51 6.06 6.56
N ALA A 197 -9.33 5.42 7.72
CA ALA A 197 -9.69 6.00 9.01
C ALA A 197 -8.93 7.28 9.33
N SER A 198 -7.65 7.37 8.92
CA SER A 198 -6.84 8.57 9.06
C SER A 198 -7.37 9.73 8.21
N LEU A 199 -7.89 9.43 7.01
CA LEU A 199 -8.45 10.45 6.12
C LEU A 199 -9.85 10.91 6.50
N TRP A 200 -10.72 9.99 6.92
CA TRP A 200 -12.16 10.26 6.93
C TRP A 200 -12.79 10.22 8.33
N TYR A 201 -12.08 9.72 9.35
CA TYR A 201 -12.65 9.52 10.69
C TYR A 201 -11.73 10.05 11.81
N PRO A 202 -11.71 11.37 12.06
CA PRO A 202 -10.85 11.99 13.07
C PRO A 202 -10.94 11.39 14.48
N GLN A 203 -12.12 10.89 14.87
CA GLN A 203 -12.34 10.22 16.15
C GLN A 203 -11.53 8.91 16.33
N THR A 204 -10.89 8.42 15.27
CA THR A 204 -10.09 7.19 15.27
C THR A 204 -8.58 7.41 15.43
N HIS A 205 -8.10 8.66 15.36
CA HIS A 205 -6.66 8.95 15.28
C HIS A 205 -5.88 8.53 16.53
N ARG A 206 -6.45 8.79 17.73
CA ARG A 206 -5.91 8.38 19.04
C ARG A 206 -4.40 8.67 19.17
N ASP A 207 -3.62 7.79 19.81
CA ASP A 207 -2.19 8.01 20.05
C ASP A 207 -1.34 7.70 18.83
N TRP A 208 -1.73 6.69 18.04
CA TRP A 208 -0.98 6.25 16.86
C TRP A 208 -1.90 5.97 15.66
N VAL A 209 -1.52 6.48 14.50
CA VAL A 209 -2.13 6.15 13.19
C VAL A 209 -1.17 5.31 12.34
N ARG A 210 -1.71 4.60 11.35
CA ARG A 210 -0.97 3.69 10.46
C ARG A 210 -1.30 3.93 8.98
N PRO A 211 -0.96 5.10 8.42
CA PRO A 211 -1.13 5.34 6.99
C PRO A 211 -0.21 4.43 6.17
N GLY A 212 -0.80 3.74 5.19
CA GLY A 212 -0.10 2.99 4.16
C GLY A 212 -0.33 3.61 2.80
N ILE A 213 -1.31 3.11 2.05
CA ILE A 213 -1.59 3.51 0.65
C ILE A 213 -1.59 5.02 0.38
N VAL A 214 -2.08 5.82 1.34
CA VAL A 214 -2.19 7.29 1.18
C VAL A 214 -0.84 7.98 1.18
N LEU A 215 0.19 7.38 1.79
CA LEU A 215 1.57 7.87 1.68
C LEU A 215 2.07 7.76 0.23
N TYR A 216 1.56 6.80 -0.53
CA TYR A 216 1.96 6.52 -1.91
C TYR A 216 1.08 7.23 -2.96
N GLY A 217 0.13 8.06 -2.51
CA GLY A 217 -0.73 8.84 -3.40
C GLY A 217 -1.89 8.08 -4.03
N ALA A 218 -2.28 6.95 -3.46
CA ALA A 218 -3.41 6.15 -3.92
C ALA A 218 -4.54 6.07 -2.88
N SER A 219 -5.77 5.89 -3.36
CA SER A 219 -6.99 5.98 -2.59
C SER A 219 -7.25 4.72 -1.76
N PRO A 220 -7.59 4.86 -0.46
CA PRO A 220 -8.01 3.72 0.35
C PRO A 220 -9.25 2.99 -0.17
N SER A 221 -10.16 3.69 -0.86
CA SER A 221 -11.37 3.11 -1.45
C SER A 221 -11.15 2.48 -2.82
N GLY A 222 -9.93 2.60 -3.37
CA GLY A 222 -9.61 2.22 -4.74
C GLY A 222 -10.23 3.14 -5.80
N LYS A 223 -10.79 4.29 -5.39
CA LYS A 223 -11.34 5.30 -6.29
C LYS A 223 -10.61 6.63 -6.11
N TRP A 224 -9.88 7.07 -7.14
CA TRP A 224 -9.09 8.30 -7.08
C TRP A 224 -9.92 9.53 -6.69
N LYS A 225 -11.14 9.63 -7.23
CA LYS A 225 -12.05 10.77 -6.98
C LYS A 225 -12.31 11.04 -5.50
N ASP A 226 -12.24 10.00 -4.64
CA ASP A 226 -12.52 10.13 -3.21
C ASP A 226 -11.37 10.84 -2.46
N ILE A 227 -10.21 11.00 -3.11
CA ILE A 227 -9.03 11.69 -2.58
C ILE A 227 -8.56 12.87 -3.43
N ALA A 228 -9.27 13.20 -4.52
CA ALA A 228 -8.83 14.20 -5.50
C ALA A 228 -8.58 15.59 -4.88
N ASP A 229 -9.40 15.99 -3.90
CA ASP A 229 -9.31 17.30 -3.24
C ASP A 229 -8.34 17.31 -2.04
N ILE A 230 -7.71 16.17 -1.70
CA ILE A 230 -6.82 16.07 -0.53
C ILE A 230 -5.42 16.60 -0.85
N GLY A 231 -5.03 16.65 -2.13
CA GLY A 231 -3.70 17.07 -2.56
C GLY A 231 -2.62 15.99 -2.47
N LEU A 232 -3.01 14.72 -2.30
CA LEU A 232 -2.09 13.59 -2.39
C LEU A 232 -1.54 13.48 -3.82
N LYS A 233 -0.25 13.15 -3.93
CA LYS A 233 0.47 13.04 -5.20
C LYS A 233 0.92 11.61 -5.43
N ALA A 234 0.77 11.11 -6.65
CA ALA A 234 1.26 9.78 -7.03
C ALA A 234 2.78 9.69 -6.86
N VAL A 235 3.24 8.71 -6.06
CA VAL A 235 4.67 8.52 -5.79
C VAL A 235 5.34 7.69 -6.89
N MET A 236 4.65 6.69 -7.46
CA MET A 236 5.16 5.90 -8.58
C MET A 236 4.54 6.35 -9.91
N SER A 237 5.37 6.54 -10.93
CA SER A 237 4.94 6.62 -12.34
C SER A 237 5.51 5.45 -13.13
N LEU A 238 4.64 4.58 -13.64
CA LEU A 238 5.02 3.51 -14.55
C LEU A 238 4.91 4.01 -15.99
N GLN A 239 6.02 3.98 -16.72
CA GLN A 239 6.14 4.53 -18.06
C GLN A 239 6.72 3.51 -19.04
N SER A 240 6.35 3.62 -20.30
CA SER A 240 6.85 2.82 -21.41
C SER A 240 6.79 3.62 -22.71
N GLU A 241 6.95 2.95 -23.86
CA GLU A 241 6.93 3.56 -25.19
C GLU A 241 6.14 2.72 -26.19
N ILE A 242 5.67 3.38 -27.25
CA ILE A 242 5.11 2.71 -28.43
C ILE A 242 6.24 2.02 -29.22
N ILE A 243 6.16 0.71 -29.41
CA ILE A 243 7.16 -0.08 -30.15
C ILE A 243 6.69 -0.53 -31.54
N ALA A 244 5.39 -0.47 -31.81
CA ALA A 244 4.84 -0.76 -33.13
C ALA A 244 3.52 0.01 -33.35
N ILE A 245 3.20 0.26 -34.62
CA ILE A 245 1.95 0.91 -35.02
C ILE A 245 1.34 0.14 -36.19
N GLN A 246 0.06 -0.17 -36.10
CA GLN A 246 -0.71 -0.85 -37.13
C GLN A 246 -1.91 0.01 -37.56
N ASN A 247 -2.28 -0.07 -38.83
CA ASN A 247 -3.51 0.52 -39.34
C ASN A 247 -4.50 -0.61 -39.62
N LEU A 248 -5.60 -0.62 -38.89
CA LEU A 248 -6.65 -1.62 -39.00
C LEU A 248 -7.81 -1.10 -39.85
N LYS A 249 -8.51 -2.02 -40.49
CA LYS A 249 -9.79 -1.81 -41.18
C LYS A 249 -10.93 -2.30 -40.31
N ALA A 250 -12.16 -1.91 -40.67
CA ALA A 250 -13.36 -2.43 -40.04
C ALA A 250 -13.37 -3.98 -40.11
N GLY A 251 -13.60 -4.63 -38.96
CA GLY A 251 -13.64 -6.09 -38.86
C GLY A 251 -12.31 -6.77 -38.51
N ASP A 252 -11.18 -6.06 -38.58
CA ASP A 252 -9.90 -6.58 -38.09
C ASP A 252 -9.96 -6.82 -36.58
N LYS A 253 -9.22 -7.81 -36.08
CA LYS A 253 -9.26 -8.22 -34.66
C LYS A 253 -7.91 -8.05 -33.97
N ILE A 254 -7.93 -7.80 -32.67
CA ILE A 254 -6.73 -7.53 -31.87
C ILE A 254 -6.54 -8.60 -30.79
N GLY A 255 -5.29 -9.09 -30.69
CA GLY A 255 -4.81 -9.84 -29.53
C GLY A 255 -5.36 -11.26 -29.38
N TYR A 256 -5.01 -11.88 -28.24
CA TYR A 256 -5.47 -13.21 -27.89
C TYR A 256 -6.98 -13.25 -27.67
N GLY A 257 -7.61 -14.34 -28.11
CA GLY A 257 -9.07 -14.51 -28.04
C GLY A 257 -9.84 -13.69 -29.07
N SER A 258 -9.18 -12.75 -29.77
CA SER A 258 -9.87 -11.84 -30.69
C SER A 258 -11.00 -11.04 -30.01
N GLU A 259 -10.79 -10.70 -28.74
CA GLU A 259 -11.77 -10.04 -27.85
C GLU A 259 -12.15 -8.62 -28.29
N TYR A 260 -11.32 -7.99 -29.14
CA TYR A 260 -11.62 -6.69 -29.72
C TYR A 260 -11.67 -6.79 -31.25
N THR A 261 -12.75 -6.27 -31.84
CA THR A 261 -12.95 -6.13 -33.28
C THR A 261 -13.04 -4.65 -33.62
N ALA A 262 -12.21 -4.17 -34.54
CA ALA A 262 -12.16 -2.79 -34.97
C ALA A 262 -13.52 -2.38 -35.59
N PRO A 263 -14.21 -1.36 -35.03
CA PRO A 263 -15.51 -0.92 -35.54
C PRO A 263 -15.40 -0.14 -36.86
N GLY A 264 -14.20 0.33 -37.19
CA GLY A 264 -13.89 1.15 -38.36
C GLY A 264 -12.38 1.20 -38.61
N PRO A 265 -11.93 2.00 -39.60
CA PRO A 265 -10.51 2.30 -39.76
C PRO A 265 -9.94 2.92 -38.50
N MET A 266 -8.87 2.33 -37.94
CA MET A 266 -8.26 2.82 -36.70
C MET A 266 -6.76 2.59 -36.68
N ARG A 267 -6.06 3.42 -35.91
CA ARG A 267 -4.62 3.32 -35.70
C ARG A 267 -4.37 2.74 -34.32
N VAL A 268 -3.59 1.65 -34.26
CA VAL A 268 -3.33 0.91 -33.02
C VAL A 268 -1.84 0.94 -32.72
N GLY A 269 -1.50 1.27 -31.49
CA GLY A 269 -0.14 1.22 -30.97
C GLY A 269 0.10 -0.04 -30.15
N THR A 270 1.29 -0.61 -30.21
CA THR A 270 1.75 -1.64 -29.28
C THR A 270 2.73 -1.03 -28.29
N VAL A 271 2.49 -1.22 -26.99
CA VAL A 271 3.31 -0.71 -25.89
C VAL A 271 4.19 -1.82 -25.34
N ALA A 272 5.42 -1.51 -24.93
CA ALA A 272 6.36 -2.46 -24.34
C ALA A 272 6.09 -2.80 -22.86
N CYS A 273 4.83 -3.02 -22.49
CA CYS A 273 4.39 -3.38 -21.15
C CYS A 273 3.37 -4.52 -21.20
N GLY A 274 3.49 -5.50 -20.31
CA GLY A 274 2.53 -6.60 -20.17
C GLY A 274 2.47 -7.14 -18.74
N TYR A 275 1.79 -8.27 -18.55
CA TYR A 275 1.56 -8.78 -17.20
C TYR A 275 2.80 -9.30 -16.49
N ALA A 276 3.88 -9.64 -17.21
CA ALA A 276 5.14 -10.00 -16.58
C ALA A 276 5.94 -8.76 -16.09
N ASP A 277 5.50 -7.54 -16.43
CA ASP A 277 5.96 -6.28 -15.82
C ASP A 277 5.18 -5.91 -14.55
N GLY A 278 4.07 -6.61 -14.27
CA GLY A 278 3.14 -6.29 -13.18
C GLY A 278 1.83 -5.63 -13.63
N TYR A 279 1.65 -5.35 -14.93
CA TYR A 279 0.41 -4.77 -15.44
C TYR A 279 -0.74 -5.81 -15.36
N PRO A 280 -1.95 -5.44 -14.91
CA PRO A 280 -3.01 -6.42 -14.71
C PRO A 280 -3.44 -7.07 -16.03
N ARG A 281 -3.33 -8.41 -16.13
CA ARG A 281 -3.82 -9.17 -17.29
C ARG A 281 -5.34 -8.99 -17.48
N CYS A 282 -6.07 -8.77 -16.39
CA CYS A 282 -7.52 -8.53 -16.39
C CYS A 282 -7.93 -7.12 -16.82
N ALA A 283 -6.98 -6.23 -17.14
CA ALA A 283 -7.31 -4.93 -17.74
C ALA A 283 -8.14 -5.15 -19.02
N MET A 284 -9.33 -4.56 -19.04
CA MET A 284 -10.28 -4.71 -20.13
C MET A 284 -10.05 -3.63 -21.21
N THR A 285 -10.63 -3.84 -22.39
CA THR A 285 -10.77 -2.76 -23.38
C THR A 285 -11.44 -1.55 -22.72
N GLY A 286 -10.90 -0.36 -22.92
CA GLY A 286 -11.39 0.86 -22.29
C GLY A 286 -10.60 1.28 -21.05
N THR A 287 -9.71 0.41 -20.52
CA THR A 287 -8.79 0.80 -19.43
C THR A 287 -7.99 2.04 -19.84
N PRO A 288 -7.98 3.12 -19.03
CA PRO A 288 -7.36 4.37 -19.42
C PRO A 288 -5.84 4.24 -19.48
N ILE A 289 -5.24 4.96 -20.41
CA ILE A 289 -3.79 5.06 -20.58
C ILE A 289 -3.47 6.41 -21.22
N ILE A 290 -2.27 6.97 -21.01
CA ILE A 290 -1.85 8.22 -21.67
C ILE A 290 -0.75 7.92 -22.69
N VAL A 291 -0.92 8.39 -23.92
CA VAL A 291 0.08 8.31 -24.98
C VAL A 291 0.40 9.73 -25.44
N ASP A 292 1.67 10.12 -25.37
CA ASP A 292 2.14 11.45 -25.78
C ASP A 292 1.32 12.60 -25.16
N GLY A 293 0.99 12.45 -23.86
CA GLY A 293 0.17 13.41 -23.10
C GLY A 293 -1.33 13.37 -23.36
N VAL A 294 -1.81 12.51 -24.29
CA VAL A 294 -3.23 12.37 -24.61
C VAL A 294 -3.81 11.11 -23.96
N ARG A 295 -4.88 11.28 -23.16
CA ARG A 295 -5.63 10.16 -22.56
C ARG A 295 -6.38 9.39 -23.65
N THR A 296 -6.15 8.09 -23.69
CA THR A 296 -6.78 7.11 -24.59
C THR A 296 -7.07 5.81 -23.82
N GLN A 297 -7.22 4.68 -24.52
CA GLN A 297 -7.63 3.40 -23.96
C GLN A 297 -6.79 2.22 -24.45
N VAL A 298 -6.69 1.20 -23.58
CA VAL A 298 -6.22 -0.14 -23.93
C VAL A 298 -7.26 -0.87 -24.80
N LEU A 299 -6.78 -1.68 -25.74
CA LEU A 299 -7.58 -2.47 -26.67
C LEU A 299 -7.24 -3.97 -26.57
N GLY A 300 -8.28 -4.79 -26.38
CA GLY A 300 -8.13 -6.24 -26.31
C GLY A 300 -7.32 -6.71 -25.09
N THR A 301 -6.90 -7.98 -25.14
CA THR A 301 -6.26 -8.65 -24.01
C THR A 301 -4.79 -8.24 -23.84
N VAL A 302 -4.38 -7.90 -22.61
CA VAL A 302 -2.98 -7.69 -22.23
C VAL A 302 -2.20 -9.02 -22.34
N SER A 303 -1.06 -9.00 -23.02
CA SER A 303 -0.16 -10.15 -23.15
C SER A 303 0.98 -10.13 -22.12
N MET A 304 1.90 -11.10 -22.19
CA MET A 304 3.00 -11.21 -21.22
C MET A 304 3.87 -9.96 -21.20
N ASP A 305 4.14 -9.41 -22.38
CA ASP A 305 5.13 -8.35 -22.56
C ASP A 305 4.54 -7.12 -23.25
N MET A 306 3.37 -7.23 -23.88
CA MET A 306 2.81 -6.16 -24.71
C MET A 306 1.33 -5.95 -24.44
N LEU A 307 0.90 -4.70 -24.64
CA LEU A 307 -0.51 -4.32 -24.69
C LEU A 307 -0.75 -3.42 -25.90
N SER A 308 -1.99 -3.40 -26.38
CA SER A 308 -2.40 -2.59 -27.52
C SER A 308 -3.22 -1.38 -27.06
N VAL A 309 -3.06 -0.24 -27.73
CA VAL A 309 -3.72 1.03 -27.38
C VAL A 309 -4.33 1.69 -28.60
N ASP A 310 -5.40 2.44 -28.39
CA ASP A 310 -6.03 3.25 -29.42
C ASP A 310 -5.24 4.54 -29.67
N LEU A 311 -4.68 4.70 -30.87
CA LEU A 311 -3.95 5.90 -31.28
C LEU A 311 -4.82 6.85 -32.11
N THR A 312 -6.12 6.57 -32.28
CA THR A 312 -7.04 7.46 -32.99
C THR A 312 -7.10 8.87 -32.37
N PRO A 313 -7.13 9.03 -31.02
CA PRO A 313 -7.04 10.34 -30.38
C PRO A 313 -5.63 10.96 -30.43
N CYS A 314 -4.61 10.19 -30.84
CA CYS A 314 -3.19 10.52 -30.74
C CYS A 314 -2.52 10.58 -32.13
N PRO A 315 -2.92 11.50 -33.02
CA PRO A 315 -2.46 11.51 -34.42
C PRO A 315 -0.95 11.73 -34.57
N GLN A 316 -0.32 12.41 -33.59
CA GLN A 316 1.11 12.70 -33.59
C GLN A 316 1.97 11.59 -32.96
N ALA A 317 1.35 10.60 -32.29
CA ALA A 317 2.11 9.51 -31.68
C ALA A 317 2.91 8.74 -32.74
N GLN A 318 4.16 8.39 -32.46
CA GLN A 318 5.06 7.64 -33.33
C GLN A 318 5.69 6.49 -32.54
N ILE A 319 6.49 5.66 -33.22
CA ILE A 319 7.35 4.69 -32.52
C ILE A 319 8.31 5.48 -31.61
N GLY A 320 8.40 5.09 -30.34
CA GLY A 320 9.14 5.80 -29.30
C GLY A 320 8.31 6.86 -28.56
N SER A 321 7.05 7.13 -28.94
CA SER A 321 6.20 8.05 -28.17
C SER A 321 6.02 7.54 -26.74
N PRO A 322 6.12 8.42 -25.72
CA PRO A 322 6.03 8.03 -24.33
C PRO A 322 4.60 7.60 -23.99
N VAL A 323 4.51 6.61 -23.12
CA VAL A 323 3.26 6.04 -22.62
C VAL A 323 3.31 6.03 -21.10
N GLU A 324 2.31 6.64 -20.46
CA GLU A 324 2.13 6.57 -19.01
C GLU A 324 1.01 5.57 -18.69
N LEU A 325 1.40 4.48 -18.03
CA LEU A 325 0.53 3.38 -17.62
C LEU A 325 -0.28 3.79 -16.39
N TRP A 326 0.40 4.43 -15.44
CA TRP A 326 -0.14 5.20 -14.33
C TRP A 326 0.95 6.12 -13.79
N GLY A 327 0.59 7.17 -13.06
CA GLY A 327 1.54 8.13 -12.51
C GLY A 327 0.90 9.46 -12.15
N GLN A 328 1.67 10.54 -12.32
CA GLN A 328 1.26 11.89 -11.97
C GLN A 328 0.08 12.40 -12.80
N ASN A 329 -0.07 11.94 -14.05
CA ASN A 329 -1.14 12.39 -14.95
C ASN A 329 -2.27 11.36 -15.09
N LEU A 330 -2.02 10.10 -14.73
CA LEU A 330 -3.02 9.04 -14.72
C LEU A 330 -3.03 8.30 -13.38
N PRO A 331 -4.00 8.58 -12.49
CA PRO A 331 -4.09 7.90 -11.20
C PRO A 331 -4.15 6.38 -11.34
N VAL A 332 -3.37 5.66 -10.52
CA VAL A 332 -3.35 4.19 -10.53
C VAL A 332 -4.71 3.58 -10.20
N ASP A 333 -5.52 4.27 -9.40
CA ASP A 333 -6.88 3.83 -9.04
C ASP A 333 -7.83 3.81 -10.24
N ASP A 334 -7.69 4.74 -11.21
CA ASP A 334 -8.50 4.73 -12.44
C ASP A 334 -8.23 3.46 -13.28
N VAL A 335 -6.96 3.03 -13.31
CA VAL A 335 -6.52 1.82 -14.01
C VAL A 335 -6.98 0.57 -13.26
N ALA A 336 -6.85 0.57 -11.94
CA ALA A 336 -7.27 -0.52 -11.08
C ALA A 336 -8.79 -0.75 -11.14
N GLU A 337 -9.59 0.31 -11.07
CA GLU A 337 -11.06 0.25 -11.16
C GLU A 337 -11.49 -0.37 -12.49
N SER A 338 -10.86 0.04 -13.60
CA SER A 338 -11.10 -0.54 -14.94
C SER A 338 -10.68 -2.01 -15.05
N SER A 339 -9.81 -2.47 -14.14
CA SER A 339 -9.31 -3.84 -14.07
C SER A 339 -10.04 -4.70 -13.01
N GLY A 340 -11.06 -4.15 -12.34
CA GLY A 340 -11.84 -4.85 -11.30
C GLY A 340 -11.08 -5.06 -9.99
N THR A 341 -10.07 -4.23 -9.71
CA THR A 341 -9.24 -4.30 -8.50
C THR A 341 -8.98 -2.90 -7.90
N ILE A 342 -7.98 -2.77 -7.04
CA ILE A 342 -7.60 -1.56 -6.30
C ILE A 342 -6.14 -1.19 -6.56
N GLY A 343 -5.79 0.10 -6.44
CA GLY A 343 -4.44 0.60 -6.69
C GLY A 343 -3.34 -0.10 -5.87
N TYR A 344 -3.69 -0.62 -4.68
CA TYR A 344 -2.81 -1.44 -3.85
C TYR A 344 -2.19 -2.61 -4.62
N GLU A 345 -3.01 -3.35 -5.38
CA GLU A 345 -2.55 -4.54 -6.09
C GLU A 345 -1.58 -4.14 -7.21
N LEU A 346 -1.94 -3.14 -8.00
CA LEU A 346 -1.11 -2.67 -9.12
C LEU A 346 0.25 -2.17 -8.65
N LEU A 347 0.28 -1.34 -7.59
CA LEU A 347 1.53 -0.81 -7.04
C LEU A 347 2.42 -1.93 -6.48
N CYS A 348 1.84 -2.89 -5.75
CA CYS A 348 2.60 -4.00 -5.18
C CYS A 348 3.03 -5.05 -6.24
N ALA A 349 2.39 -5.08 -7.40
CA ALA A 349 2.65 -6.07 -8.45
C ALA A 349 3.81 -5.71 -9.38
N LEU A 350 4.44 -4.54 -9.21
CA LEU A 350 5.57 -4.12 -10.04
C LEU A 350 6.67 -5.20 -10.04
N ALA A 351 6.94 -5.77 -11.21
CA ALA A 351 7.86 -6.89 -11.32
C ALA A 351 9.32 -6.44 -11.23
N ASN A 352 10.18 -7.30 -10.67
CA ASN A 352 11.63 -7.04 -10.52
C ASN A 352 12.35 -6.71 -11.85
N ARG A 353 11.78 -7.10 -13.00
CA ARG A 353 12.36 -6.81 -14.32
C ARG A 353 12.18 -5.35 -14.76
N VAL A 354 11.26 -4.61 -14.12
CA VAL A 354 11.03 -3.20 -14.41
C VAL A 354 12.10 -2.38 -13.68
N PRO A 355 12.96 -1.65 -14.42
CA PRO A 355 13.94 -0.77 -13.82
C PRO A 355 13.26 0.34 -13.01
N VAL A 356 13.75 0.58 -11.80
CA VAL A 356 13.28 1.64 -10.91
C VAL A 356 14.29 2.79 -10.93
N SER A 357 13.80 4.03 -11.07
CA SER A 357 14.63 5.24 -11.01
C SER A 357 14.06 6.26 -10.03
N ILE A 358 14.96 6.97 -9.35
CA ILE A 358 14.61 8.10 -8.48
C ILE A 358 15.10 9.37 -9.18
N PRO A 359 14.21 10.25 -9.66
CA PRO A 359 14.62 11.53 -10.19
C PRO A 359 15.09 12.39 -9.02
N TYR A 360 16.36 12.81 -9.06
CA TYR A 360 16.99 13.71 -8.07
C TYR A 360 17.39 13.11 -6.71
N GLY A 361 17.55 11.79 -6.57
CA GLY A 361 18.12 11.17 -5.37
C GLY A 361 19.64 11.31 -5.28
N PHE A 362 20.17 11.72 -4.12
CA PHE A 362 21.60 11.72 -3.79
C PHE A 362 22.19 10.32 -3.60
#